data_AF-A0A4Y2KFE2-F1
#
_entry.id   AF-A0A4Y2KFE2-F1
#
_cell.length_a   1.000
_cell.length_b   1.000
_cell.length_c   1.000
_cell.angle_alpha   90.00
_cell.angle_beta   90.00
_cell.angle_gamma   90.00
#
_symmetry.space_group_name_H-M   'P 1'
#
loop_
_entity.id
_entity.type
_entity.pdbx_description
1 polymer ?
#
loop_
_entity_poly.entity_id
_entity_poly.type
_entity_poly.pdbx_seq_one_letter_code
_entity_poly.pdbx_strand_id
1 'polypeptide(L)'
;MDKLVYQAIEKLKESNYNSWCDDVRVIQLEKVCWGIVQGTETSRVEGVTDKEVRDYRLRKSRAYSIIYLNTEEPHRPLISIPRMQVKPRKS
;
A
#
# COMPACT_ATOMS: atom_id res chain seq x y z
N MET A 1 2.02 23.38 8.55
CA MET A 1 2.12 22.01 8.00
C MET A 1 3.59 21.65 8.07
N ASP A 2 3.97 20.92 9.12
CA ASP A 2 5.32 20.38 9.19
C ASP A 2 5.54 19.48 7.98
N LYS A 3 6.46 19.92 7.11
CA LYS A 3 7.13 19.01 6.19
C LYS A 3 7.90 18.05 7.09
N LEU A 4 7.25 16.98 7.54
CA LEU A 4 7.92 15.71 7.68
C LEU A 4 8.39 15.37 6.26
N VAL A 5 9.55 15.92 5.91
CA VAL A 5 10.46 15.29 4.99
C VAL A 5 10.56 13.89 5.55
N TYR A 6 9.86 12.91 4.96
CA TYR A 6 10.11 11.52 5.29
C TYR A 6 11.60 11.41 5.10
N GLN A 7 12.33 11.30 6.20
CA GLN A 7 13.71 10.92 6.15
C GLN A 7 13.69 9.67 5.29
N ALA A 8 14.33 9.72 4.12
CA ALA A 8 14.19 8.68 3.12
C ALA A 8 14.50 7.37 3.83
N ILE A 9 13.47 6.56 4.09
CA ILE A 9 13.67 5.30 4.78
C ILE A 9 14.59 4.48 3.88
N GLU A 10 15.47 3.70 4.48
CA GLU A 10 16.37 2.89 3.69
C GLU A 10 15.54 1.99 2.79
N LYS A 11 15.79 2.02 1.48
CA LYS A 11 15.01 1.20 0.56
C LYS A 11 15.18 -0.28 0.90
N LEU A 12 14.16 -1.06 0.62
CA LEU A 12 14.22 -2.51 0.80
C LEU A 12 15.37 -3.08 -0.04
N LYS A 13 16.28 -3.78 0.65
CA LYS A 13 17.35 -4.62 0.13
C LYS A 13 17.37 -5.95 0.89
N GLU A 14 18.19 -6.90 0.45
CA GLU A 14 18.21 -8.26 1.01
C GLU A 14 18.47 -8.32 2.52
N SER A 15 19.25 -7.38 3.07
CA SER A 15 19.68 -7.41 4.47
C SER A 15 18.79 -6.67 5.47
N ASN A 16 17.81 -5.88 5.01
CA ASN A 16 17.08 -4.94 5.88
C ASN A 16 15.56 -5.13 5.92
N TYR A 17 15.05 -6.29 5.48
CA TYR A 17 13.61 -6.53 5.37
C TYR A 17 12.82 -6.22 6.66
N ASN A 18 13.32 -6.65 7.83
CA ASN A 18 12.61 -6.46 9.10
C ASN A 18 12.51 -4.97 9.49
N SER A 19 13.63 -4.24 9.44
CA SER A 19 13.62 -2.80 9.75
C SER A 19 12.82 -2.01 8.72
N TRP A 20 12.93 -2.38 7.43
CA TRP A 20 12.11 -1.79 6.37
C TRP A 20 10.61 -2.02 6.59
N CYS A 21 10.21 -3.21 7.05
CA CYS A 21 8.81 -3.50 7.38
C CYS A 21 8.28 -2.60 8.49
N ASP A 22 9.07 -2.34 9.53
CA ASP A 22 8.68 -1.45 10.63
C ASP A 22 8.56 0.00 10.16
N ASP A 23 9.52 0.48 9.38
CA ASP A 23 9.50 1.83 8.80
C ASP A 23 8.30 2.03 7.86
N VAL A 24 8.05 1.09 6.95
CA VAL A 24 6.88 1.14 6.07
C VAL A 24 5.58 1.04 6.85
N ARG A 25 5.50 0.22 7.91
CA ARG A 25 4.32 0.16 8.78
C ARG A 25 4.02 1.51 9.39
N VAL A 26 5.02 2.22 9.92
CA VAL A 26 4.83 3.58 10.50
C VAL A 26 4.27 4.54 9.46
N ILE A 27 4.84 4.56 8.25
CA ILE A 27 4.36 5.43 7.15
C ILE A 27 2.90 5.08 6.79
N GLN A 28 2.56 3.80 6.69
CA GLN A 28 1.22 3.36 6.32
C GLN A 28 0.18 3.68 7.41
N LEU A 29 0.56 3.63 8.70
CA LEU A 29 -0.29 4.05 9.81
C LEU A 29 -0.55 5.57 9.74
N GLU A 30 0.50 6.37 9.53
CA GLU A 30 0.37 7.83 9.36
C GLU A 30 -0.54 8.20 8.17
N LYS A 31 -0.52 7.40 7.10
CA LYS A 31 -1.33 7.62 5.89
C LYS A 31 -2.70 6.96 5.91
N VAL A 32 -3.07 6.30 7.02
CA VAL A 32 -4.35 5.59 7.16
C VAL A 32 -4.53 4.55 6.04
N CYS A 33 -3.42 3.92 5.68
CA CYS A 33 -3.30 2.94 4.60
C CYS A 33 -2.96 1.53 5.14
N TRP A 34 -2.64 1.40 6.43
CA TRP A 34 -2.23 0.13 7.02
C TRP A 34 -3.30 -0.97 6.87
N GLY A 35 -4.59 -0.63 7.03
CA GLY A 35 -5.68 -1.58 6.82
C GLY A 35 -5.76 -2.13 5.40
N ILE A 36 -5.37 -1.33 4.39
CA ILE A 36 -5.22 -1.81 3.01
C ILE A 36 -4.11 -2.85 2.92
N VAL A 37 -2.94 -2.59 3.52
CA VAL A 37 -1.78 -3.50 3.49
C VAL A 37 -2.09 -4.81 4.20
N GLN A 38 -2.82 -4.75 5.32
CA GLN A 38 -3.28 -5.94 6.04
C GLN A 38 -4.42 -6.68 5.33
N GLY A 39 -5.04 -6.09 4.30
CA GLY A 39 -6.22 -6.65 3.63
C GLY A 39 -7.49 -6.65 4.49
N THR A 40 -7.50 -5.90 5.60
CA THR A 40 -8.67 -5.79 6.50
C THR A 40 -9.72 -4.84 5.94
N GLU A 41 -9.34 -3.98 5.00
CA GLU A 41 -10.25 -3.05 4.33
C GLU A 41 -10.79 -3.61 3.01
N THR A 42 -12.10 -3.55 2.82
CA THR A 42 -12.76 -3.98 1.58
C THR A 42 -13.58 -2.86 0.96
N SER A 43 -13.52 -2.73 -0.37
CA SER A 43 -14.28 -1.71 -1.11
C SER A 43 -15.72 -2.12 -1.43
N ARG A 44 -16.18 -3.26 -0.91
CA ARG A 44 -17.29 -4.02 -1.52
C ARG A 44 -18.36 -4.43 -0.52
N VAL A 45 -18.54 -3.64 0.53
CA VAL A 45 -19.67 -3.79 1.45
C VAL A 45 -20.91 -3.20 0.77
N GLU A 46 -22.07 -3.83 0.91
CA GLU A 46 -23.34 -3.24 0.47
C GLU A 46 -23.63 -1.97 1.27
N GLY A 47 -24.16 -0.93 0.61
CA GLY A 47 -24.49 0.35 1.25
C GLY A 47 -23.35 1.37 1.31
N VAL A 48 -22.19 1.08 0.72
CA VAL A 48 -21.05 2.01 0.65
C VAL A 48 -21.31 3.10 -0.39
N THR A 49 -21.08 4.35 -0.02
CA THR A 49 -21.25 5.51 -0.89
C THR A 49 -20.15 5.59 -1.95
N ASP A 50 -20.43 6.27 -3.07
CA ASP A 50 -19.42 6.54 -4.11
C ASP A 50 -18.18 7.27 -3.57
N LYS A 51 -18.37 8.11 -2.53
CA LYS A 51 -17.28 8.81 -1.85
C LYS A 51 -16.33 7.81 -1.19
N GLU A 52 -16.86 6.87 -0.42
CA GLU A 52 -16.07 5.86 0.27
C GLU A 52 -15.33 4.93 -0.70
N VAL A 53 -15.96 4.60 -1.84
CA VAL A 53 -15.27 3.85 -2.92
C VAL A 53 -14.08 4.63 -3.48
N ARG A 54 -14.25 5.95 -3.72
CA ARG A 54 -13.14 6.80 -4.19
C ARG A 54 -12.04 6.93 -3.14
N ASP A 55 -12.41 7.14 -1.87
CA ASP A 55 -11.46 7.27 -0.76
C ASP A 55 -10.67 5.96 -0.55
N TYR A 56 -11.32 4.80 -0.66
CA TYR A 56 -10.66 3.51 -0.65
C TYR A 56 -9.65 3.38 -1.79
N ARG A 57 -10.04 3.71 -3.04
CA ARG A 57 -9.14 3.63 -4.20
C ARG A 57 -7.92 4.54 -4.04
N LEU A 58 -8.12 5.74 -3.49
CA LEU A 58 -7.05 6.69 -3.22
C LEU A 58 -6.07 6.14 -2.17
N ARG A 59 -6.58 5.60 -1.05
CA ARG A 59 -5.74 5.00 -0.01
C ARG A 59 -5.02 3.76 -0.50
N LYS A 60 -5.66 2.95 -1.36
CA LYS A 60 -5.03 1.81 -2.01
C LYS A 60 -3.88 2.21 -2.95
N SER A 61 -4.11 3.22 -3.80
CA SER A 61 -3.05 3.74 -4.68
C SER A 61 -1.88 4.31 -3.87
N ARG A 62 -2.17 5.06 -2.81
CA ARG A 62 -1.15 5.60 -1.91
C ARG A 62 -0.34 4.50 -1.23
N ALA A 63 -1.00 3.48 -0.68
CA ALA A 63 -0.35 2.35 -0.02
C ALA A 63 0.64 1.64 -0.96
N TYR A 64 0.22 1.41 -2.21
CA TYR A 64 1.05 0.82 -3.24
C TYR A 64 2.26 1.69 -3.60
N SER A 65 2.04 2.99 -3.82
CA SER A 65 3.13 3.93 -4.13
C SER A 65 4.19 4.01 -3.03
N ILE A 66 3.77 3.99 -1.75
CA ILE A 66 4.69 3.97 -0.61
C ILE A 66 5.59 2.72 -0.68
N ILE A 67 5.00 1.54 -0.86
CA ILE A 67 5.77 0.29 -0.93
C ILE A 67 6.71 0.31 -2.14
N TYR A 68 6.20 0.63 -3.33
CA TYR A 68 6.99 0.62 -4.57
C TYR A 68 8.18 1.60 -4.56
N LEU A 69 7.95 2.83 -4.09
CA LEU A 69 8.99 3.87 -4.09
C LEU A 69 10.07 3.63 -3.03
N ASN A 70 9.73 2.92 -1.95
CA ASN A 70 10.66 2.55 -0.88
C ASN A 70 11.31 1.18 -1.10
N THR A 71 11.24 0.61 -2.30
CA THR A 71 11.91 -0.64 -2.65
C THR A 71 12.94 -0.42 -3.74
N GLU A 72 14.11 -1.04 -3.60
CA GLU A 72 15.15 -1.01 -4.63
C GLU A 72 14.66 -1.69 -5.91
N GLU A 73 15.20 -1.24 -7.04
CA GLU A 73 14.76 -1.68 -8.37
C GLU A 73 14.74 -3.21 -8.55
N PRO A 74 15.75 -3.98 -8.08
CA PRO A 74 15.75 -5.45 -8.21
C PRO A 74 14.60 -6.14 -7.49
N HIS A 75 14.06 -5.52 -6.44
CA HIS A 75 13.00 -6.08 -5.61
C HIS A 75 11.59 -5.57 -6.00
N ARG A 76 11.49 -4.51 -6.82
CA ARG A 76 10.19 -3.99 -7.29
C ARG A 76 9.35 -5.02 -8.07
N PRO A 77 9.91 -5.95 -8.86
CA PRO A 77 9.14 -7.01 -9.50
C PRO A 77 8.32 -7.86 -8.53
N LEU A 78 8.77 -8.00 -7.27
CA LEU A 78 8.06 -8.74 -6.22
C LEU A 78 6.79 -8.01 -5.75
N ILE A 79 6.77 -6.68 -5.89
CA ILE A 79 5.63 -5.81 -5.53
C ILE A 79 4.64 -5.72 -6.68
N SER A 80 5.12 -5.80 -7.93
CA SER A 80 4.28 -5.84 -9.12
C SER A 80 3.61 -7.22 -9.28
N ILE A 81 2.65 -7.55 -8.40
CA ILE A 81 1.82 -8.73 -8.58
C ILE A 81 0.72 -8.41 -9.62
N PRO A 82 0.60 -9.17 -10.72
CA PRO A 82 -0.49 -9.09 -11.70
C PRO A 82 -1.82 -9.69 -11.16
N ARG A 83 -2.23 -9.35 -9.94
CA ARG A 83 -3.54 -9.75 -9.38
C ARG A 83 -4.46 -8.56 -9.17
N MET A 84 -4.60 -7.78 -10.24
CA MET A 84 -5.84 -7.07 -10.56
C MET A 84 -6.68 -7.85 -11.60
N GLN A 85 -6.41 -9.14 -11.84
CA GLN A 85 -7.43 -10.01 -12.43
C GLN A 85 -8.49 -10.31 -11.38
N VAL A 86 -9.49 -9.43 -11.32
CA VAL A 86 -10.85 -9.86 -11.04
C VAL A 86 -11.14 -10.96 -12.06
N LYS A 87 -11.04 -12.23 -11.66
CA LYS A 87 -11.65 -13.29 -12.47
C LYS A 87 -13.14 -12.92 -12.57
N PRO A 88 -13.72 -12.74 -13.77
CA PRO A 88 -15.16 -12.65 -13.86
C PRO A 88 -15.70 -13.95 -13.26
N ARG A 89 -16.68 -13.86 -12.35
CA ARG A 89 -17.50 -15.03 -12.02
C ARG A 89 -18.06 -15.49 -13.36
N LYS A 90 -17.64 -16.67 -13.82
CA LYS A 90 -18.35 -17.35 -14.89
C LYS A 90 -19.74 -17.65 -14.33
N SER A 91 -20.74 -17.03 -14.95
CA SER A 91 -22.13 -17.51 -14.90
C SER A 91 -22.23 -18.84 -15.62
#